data_AF-A0A0S3EXN2-F1
#
_entry.id   AF-A0A0S3EXN2-F1
#
_cell.length_a   1.000
_cell.length_b   1.000
_cell.length_c   1.000
_cell.angle_alpha   90.00
_cell.angle_beta   90.00
_cell.angle_gamma   90.00
#
_symmetry.space_group_name_H-M   'P 1'
#
loop_
_entity.id
_entity.type
_entity.pdbx_description
1 polymer ?
#
loop_
_entity_poly.entity_id
_entity_poly.type
_entity_poly.pdbx_seq_one_letter_code
_entity_poly.pdbx_strand_id
1 'polypeptide(L)'
;MGQIYRHFTAKDEIVLAIVEEDAKYRVAEMHAIFDAVERGEQTMFEAIKAITEIALHNEGGGLLFEILAEAWRNPSVAERLDTLTAFYRTGVRRLAELARPDLPASELDSYADIMMACFIGLGHRPAIAPCADIEKASQTTATLMMRSLGLM
;
A
#
# COMPACT_ATOMS: atom_id res chain seq x y z
N MET A 1 18.12 4.95 -30.44
CA MET A 1 19.08 4.99 -29.32
C MET A 1 19.53 6.45 -29.13
N GLY A 2 19.04 7.30 -28.25
CA GLY A 2 18.16 7.22 -27.09
C GLY A 2 18.61 8.36 -26.15
N GLN A 3 18.02 9.55 -26.28
CA GLN A 3 18.40 10.76 -25.49
C GLN A 3 18.25 10.59 -23.96
N ILE A 4 17.56 9.53 -23.52
CA ILE A 4 17.33 9.16 -22.12
C ILE A 4 18.61 8.61 -21.45
N TYR A 5 19.54 8.04 -22.22
CA TYR A 5 20.81 7.48 -21.69
C TYR A 5 21.84 8.54 -21.28
N ARG A 6 21.57 9.83 -21.51
CA ARG A 6 22.55 10.91 -21.31
C ARG A 6 22.48 11.53 -19.91
N HIS A 7 21.49 11.16 -19.09
CA HIS A 7 21.27 11.70 -17.75
C HIS A 7 21.35 10.68 -16.61
N PHE A 8 21.54 9.38 -16.91
CA PHE A 8 21.58 8.32 -15.91
C PHE A 8 22.74 7.37 -16.21
N THR A 9 23.62 7.20 -15.22
CA THR A 9 24.93 6.57 -15.37
C THR A 9 24.85 5.04 -15.31
N ALA A 10 23.73 4.49 -14.82
CA ALA A 10 23.41 3.06 -14.83
C ALA A 10 21.90 2.82 -14.94
N LYS A 11 21.48 1.68 -15.51
CA LYS A 11 20.07 1.25 -15.67
C LYS A 11 19.28 1.30 -14.34
N ASP A 12 19.98 1.08 -13.23
CA ASP A 12 19.41 1.05 -11.88
C ASP A 12 18.92 2.43 -11.42
N GLU A 13 19.58 3.53 -11.85
CA GLU A 13 19.15 4.89 -11.49
C GLU A 13 17.80 5.26 -12.14
N ILE A 14 17.53 4.73 -13.34
CA ILE A 14 16.25 4.93 -14.03
C ILE A 14 15.13 4.18 -13.31
N VAL A 15 15.38 2.92 -12.93
CA VAL A 15 14.40 2.12 -12.17
C VAL A 15 14.09 2.81 -10.84
N LEU A 16 15.11 3.30 -10.14
CA LEU A 16 14.95 4.03 -8.89
C LEU A 16 14.15 5.31 -9.03
N ALA A 17 14.41 6.11 -10.08
CA ALA A 17 13.62 7.32 -10.32
C ALA A 17 12.15 7.01 -10.59
N ILE A 18 11.86 5.94 -11.34
CA ILE A 18 10.50 5.47 -11.62
C ILE A 18 9.80 4.98 -10.33
N VAL A 19 10.52 4.23 -9.48
CA VAL A 19 10.01 3.79 -8.16
C VAL A 19 9.61 4.98 -7.31
N GLU A 20 10.48 5.99 -7.23
CA GLU A 20 10.23 7.17 -6.40
C GLU A 20 9.08 8.02 -6.92
N GLU A 21 8.92 8.14 -8.24
CA GLU A 21 7.83 8.88 -8.85
C GLU A 21 6.47 8.19 -8.63
N ASP A 22 6.37 6.88 -8.89
CA ASP A 22 5.14 6.10 -8.63
C ASP A 22 4.79 6.11 -7.14
N ALA A 23 5.79 5.93 -6.27
CA ALA A 23 5.57 5.92 -4.83
C ALA A 23 5.11 7.29 -4.30
N LYS A 24 5.61 8.42 -4.82
CA LYS A 24 5.18 9.76 -4.39
C LYS A 24 3.68 9.98 -4.57
N TYR A 25 3.14 9.58 -5.72
CA TYR A 25 1.71 9.72 -5.99
C TYR A 25 0.89 8.87 -5.02
N ARG A 26 1.25 7.59 -4.87
CA ARG A 26 0.54 6.66 -3.98
C ARG A 26 0.67 7.07 -2.50
N VAL A 27 1.80 7.60 -2.09
CA VAL A 27 2.05 8.05 -0.71
C VAL A 27 1.16 9.24 -0.39
N ALA A 28 1.04 10.21 -1.30
CA ALA A 28 0.18 11.37 -1.12
C ALA A 28 -1.30 10.99 -0.96
N GLU A 29 -1.78 10.02 -1.76
CA GLU A 29 -3.16 9.52 -1.66
C GLU A 29 -3.41 8.84 -0.30
N MET A 30 -2.46 8.05 0.19
CA MET A 30 -2.57 7.43 1.52
C MET A 30 -2.49 8.44 2.67
N HIS A 31 -1.63 9.45 2.56
CA HIS A 31 -1.56 10.55 3.51
C HIS A 31 -2.94 11.17 3.71
N ALA A 32 -3.64 11.48 2.61
CA ALA A 32 -4.96 12.08 2.68
C ALA A 32 -5.98 11.20 3.42
N ILE A 33 -5.94 9.88 3.19
CA ILE A 33 -6.82 8.91 3.87
C ILE A 33 -6.52 8.85 5.36
N PHE A 34 -5.25 8.71 5.75
CA PHE A 34 -4.87 8.61 7.16
C PHE A 34 -5.19 9.92 7.91
N ASP A 35 -4.86 11.07 7.34
CA ASP A 35 -5.13 12.36 7.95
C ASP A 35 -6.65 12.61 8.12
N ALA A 36 -7.48 12.16 7.17
CA ALA A 36 -8.93 12.28 7.28
C ALA A 36 -9.50 11.47 8.46
N VAL A 37 -8.94 10.29 8.74
CA VAL A 37 -9.34 9.52 9.93
C VAL A 37 -8.87 10.21 11.21
N GLU A 38 -7.64 10.74 11.25
CA GLU A 38 -7.14 11.44 12.43
C GLU A 38 -7.94 12.71 12.75
N ARG A 39 -8.46 13.40 11.73
CA ARG A 39 -9.37 14.53 11.90
C ARG A 39 -10.81 14.13 12.23
N GLY A 40 -11.14 12.84 12.22
CA GLY A 40 -12.49 12.32 12.46
C GLY A 40 -13.47 12.56 11.30
N GLU A 41 -12.95 12.88 10.10
CA GLU A 41 -13.73 13.10 8.89
C GLU A 41 -14.10 11.77 8.20
N GLN A 42 -13.33 10.72 8.47
CA GLN A 42 -13.56 9.36 8.00
C GLN A 42 -13.40 8.36 9.15
N THR A 43 -14.13 7.25 9.06
CA THR A 43 -13.96 6.11 9.94
C THR A 43 -12.82 5.22 9.46
N MET A 44 -12.26 4.39 10.36
CA MET A 44 -11.29 3.36 9.97
C MET A 44 -11.87 2.41 8.90
N PHE A 45 -13.16 2.09 8.98
CA PHE A 45 -13.83 1.26 7.99
C PHE A 45 -13.74 1.89 6.59
N GLU A 46 -14.08 3.18 6.47
CA GLU A 46 -14.03 3.92 5.20
C GLU A 46 -12.60 4.02 4.67
N ALA A 47 -11.61 4.23 5.55
CA ALA A 47 -10.21 4.23 5.17
C ALA A 47 -9.75 2.88 4.61
N ILE A 48 -10.00 1.76 5.31
CA ILE A 48 -9.62 0.43 4.83
C ILE A 48 -10.34 0.07 3.52
N LYS A 49 -11.60 0.47 3.38
CA LYS A 49 -12.36 0.32 2.14
C LYS A 49 -11.69 1.09 0.99
N ALA A 50 -11.37 2.38 1.19
CA ALA A 50 -10.72 3.20 0.18
C ALA A 50 -9.35 2.65 -0.23
N ILE A 51 -8.52 2.23 0.73
CA ILE A 51 -7.22 1.60 0.45
C ILE A 51 -7.40 0.32 -0.37
N THR A 52 -8.41 -0.49 -0.03
CA THR A 52 -8.73 -1.70 -0.78
C THR A 52 -9.17 -1.40 -2.21
N GLU A 53 -10.02 -0.39 -2.39
CA GLU A 53 -10.49 0.05 -3.69
C GLU A 53 -9.32 0.51 -4.58
N ILE A 54 -8.40 1.30 -4.04
CA ILE A 54 -7.18 1.73 -4.73
C ILE A 54 -6.33 0.52 -5.13
N ALA A 55 -6.15 -0.46 -4.23
CA ALA A 55 -5.42 -1.68 -4.55
C ALA A 55 -6.09 -2.48 -5.68
N LEU A 56 -7.42 -2.56 -5.70
CA LEU A 56 -8.20 -3.27 -6.72
C LEU A 56 -8.29 -2.53 -8.05
N HIS A 57 -8.21 -1.20 -8.06
CA HIS A 57 -8.25 -0.38 -9.26
C HIS A 57 -6.92 -0.26 -9.99
N ASN A 58 -5.83 -0.80 -9.43
CA ASN A 58 -4.44 -0.57 -9.82
C ASN A 58 -4.08 -0.92 -11.30
N GLU A 59 -4.64 -0.17 -12.24
CA GLU A 59 -4.34 -0.15 -13.67
C GLU A 59 -2.94 0.43 -13.84
N GLY A 60 -1.94 -0.45 -13.96
CA GLY A 60 -0.52 -0.08 -13.91
C GLY A 60 0.25 -0.74 -12.76
N GLY A 61 -0.41 -1.54 -11.92
CA GLY A 61 0.19 -2.24 -10.77
C GLY A 61 1.33 -3.19 -11.10
N GLY A 62 1.52 -3.56 -12.37
CA GLY A 62 2.66 -4.37 -12.82
C GLY A 62 4.01 -3.76 -12.43
N LEU A 63 4.12 -2.43 -12.44
CA LEU A 63 5.35 -1.73 -12.08
C LEU A 63 5.78 -2.00 -10.63
N LEU A 64 4.85 -1.96 -9.67
CA LEU A 64 5.14 -2.29 -8.26
C LEU A 64 5.73 -3.71 -8.13
N PHE A 65 5.23 -4.66 -8.91
CA PHE A 65 5.73 -6.04 -8.86
C PHE A 65 7.08 -6.24 -9.55
N GLU A 66 7.36 -5.48 -10.61
CA GLU A 66 8.71 -5.42 -11.18
C GLU A 66 9.71 -4.83 -10.18
N ILE A 67 9.31 -3.78 -9.46
CA ILE A 67 10.12 -3.14 -8.41
C ILE A 67 10.36 -4.12 -7.25
N LEU A 68 9.32 -4.82 -6.79
CA LEU A 68 9.44 -5.86 -5.76
C LEU A 68 10.40 -6.97 -6.20
N ALA A 69 10.28 -7.43 -7.45
CA ALA A 69 11.18 -8.45 -7.99
C ALA A 69 12.64 -7.96 -8.10
N GLU A 70 12.85 -6.68 -8.41
CA GLU A 70 14.19 -6.08 -8.44
C GLU A 70 14.75 -5.88 -7.03
N ALA A 71 13.94 -5.50 -6.05
CA ALA A 71 14.34 -5.38 -4.64
C ALA A 71 14.93 -6.70 -4.10
N TRP A 72 14.40 -7.85 -4.53
CA TRP A 72 14.97 -9.16 -4.19
C TRP A 72 16.39 -9.41 -4.76
N ARG A 73 16.79 -8.67 -5.79
CA ARG A 73 18.09 -8.82 -6.48
C ARG A 73 19.06 -7.68 -6.20
N ASN A 74 18.54 -6.51 -5.83
CA ASN A 74 19.30 -5.28 -5.64
C ASN A 74 19.03 -4.67 -4.25
N PRO A 75 19.97 -4.78 -3.30
CA PRO A 75 19.80 -4.25 -1.94
C PRO A 75 19.51 -2.74 -1.90
N SER A 76 20.04 -1.96 -2.85
CA SER A 76 19.77 -0.52 -2.89
C SER A 76 18.31 -0.21 -3.24
N VAL A 77 17.67 -1.06 -4.05
CA VAL A 77 16.24 -0.94 -4.36
C VAL A 77 15.41 -1.39 -3.16
N ALA A 78 15.82 -2.45 -2.47
CA ALA A 78 15.16 -2.92 -1.26
C ALA A 78 15.13 -1.86 -0.15
N GLU A 79 16.24 -1.20 0.13
CA GLU A 79 16.33 -0.15 1.16
C GLU A 79 15.40 1.04 0.87
N ARG A 80 15.30 1.45 -0.40
CA ARG A 80 14.40 2.53 -0.80
C ARG A 80 12.94 2.10 -0.72
N LEU A 81 12.62 0.88 -1.13
CA LEU A 81 11.28 0.33 -1.02
C LEU A 81 10.84 0.18 0.45
N ASP A 82 11.76 -0.23 1.33
CA ASP A 82 11.51 -0.28 2.77
C ASP A 82 11.15 1.10 3.33
N THR A 83 11.94 2.13 2.97
CA THR A 83 11.66 3.52 3.36
C THR A 83 10.26 3.98 2.90
N LEU A 84 9.89 3.65 1.67
CA LEU A 84 8.58 4.02 1.10
C LEU A 84 7.43 3.27 1.78
N THR A 85 7.59 1.97 2.04
CA THR A 85 6.56 1.13 2.65
C THR A 85 6.44 1.32 4.16
N ALA A 86 7.47 1.84 4.83
CA ALA A 86 7.44 2.17 6.25
C ALA A 86 6.34 3.20 6.58
N PHE A 87 6.11 4.17 5.69
CA PHE A 87 5.02 5.14 5.84
C PHE A 87 3.64 4.44 5.89
N TYR A 88 3.37 3.56 4.92
CA TYR A 88 2.11 2.82 4.84
C TYR A 88 1.90 1.96 6.08
N ARG A 89 2.93 1.19 6.47
CA ARG A 89 2.88 0.35 7.67
C ARG A 89 2.56 1.17 8.91
N THR A 90 3.23 2.32 9.06
CA THR A 90 2.98 3.24 10.19
C THR A 90 1.55 3.75 10.19
N GLY A 91 1.02 4.17 9.04
CA GLY A 91 -0.35 4.65 8.92
C GLY A 91 -1.39 3.57 9.24
N VAL A 92 -1.25 2.36 8.71
CA VAL A 92 -2.16 1.24 9.02
C VAL A 92 -2.11 0.85 10.50
N ARG A 93 -0.91 0.77 11.07
CA ARG A 93 -0.72 0.55 12.52
C ARG A 93 -1.44 1.63 13.32
N ARG A 94 -1.33 2.89 12.91
CA ARG A 94 -1.98 4.03 13.58
C ARG A 94 -3.51 3.95 13.50
N LEU A 95 -4.07 3.57 12.35
CA LEU A 95 -5.51 3.32 12.22
C LEU A 95 -5.98 2.24 13.19
N ALA A 96 -5.24 1.13 13.29
CA ALA A 96 -5.55 0.05 14.21
C ALA A 96 -5.46 0.49 15.68
N GLU A 97 -4.46 1.30 16.04
CA GLU A 97 -4.32 1.88 17.37
C GLU A 97 -5.49 2.79 17.74
N LEU A 98 -5.97 3.61 16.80
CA LEU A 98 -7.13 4.48 17.03
C LEU A 98 -8.42 3.68 17.26
N ALA A 99 -8.58 2.55 16.58
CA ALA A 99 -9.77 1.71 16.72
C ALA A 99 -9.72 0.73 17.90
N ARG A 100 -8.51 0.29 18.29
CA ARG A 100 -8.26 -0.67 19.36
C ARG A 100 -7.06 -0.23 20.23
N PRO A 101 -7.21 0.86 21.01
CA PRO A 101 -6.14 1.37 21.86
C PRO A 101 -5.76 0.43 23.02
N ASP A 102 -6.58 -0.60 23.25
CA ASP A 102 -6.37 -1.61 24.28
C ASP A 102 -5.44 -2.77 23.85
N LEU A 103 -5.14 -2.90 22.55
CA LEU A 103 -4.27 -3.96 22.06
C LEU A 103 -2.78 -3.67 22.33
N PRO A 104 -1.97 -4.71 22.60
CA PRO A 104 -0.53 -4.53 22.76
C PRO A 104 0.13 -4.13 21.43
N ALA A 105 1.23 -3.36 21.53
CA ALA A 105 1.94 -2.85 20.36
C ALA A 105 2.32 -3.95 19.35
N SER A 106 2.74 -5.12 19.82
CA SER A 106 3.12 -6.25 18.95
C SER A 106 1.95 -6.79 18.10
N GLU A 107 0.71 -6.72 18.61
CA GLU A 107 -0.47 -7.13 17.86
C GLU A 107 -0.85 -6.07 16.80
N LEU A 108 -0.71 -4.79 17.14
CA LEU A 108 -0.91 -3.69 16.19
C LEU A 108 0.11 -3.74 15.04
N ASP A 109 1.38 -4.02 15.36
CA ASP A 109 2.44 -4.19 14.36
C ASP A 109 2.15 -5.40 13.46
N SER A 110 1.80 -6.55 14.04
CA SER A 110 1.45 -7.75 13.27
C SER A 110 0.22 -7.53 12.38
N TYR A 111 -0.77 -6.78 12.86
CA TYR A 111 -1.93 -6.41 12.06
C TYR A 111 -1.52 -5.58 10.84
N ALA A 112 -0.70 -4.54 11.05
CA ALA A 112 -0.21 -3.70 9.96
C ALA A 112 0.53 -4.52 8.89
N ASP A 113 1.35 -5.49 9.31
CA ASP A 113 2.09 -6.37 8.41
C ASP A 113 1.17 -7.24 7.56
N ILE A 114 0.15 -7.84 8.18
CA ILE A 114 -0.85 -8.65 7.48
C ILE A 114 -1.64 -7.79 6.50
N MET A 115 -2.07 -6.60 6.91
CA MET A 115 -2.80 -5.68 6.03
C MET A 115 -1.95 -5.25 4.83
N MET A 116 -0.68 -4.92 5.04
CA MET A 116 0.25 -4.61 3.96
C MET A 116 0.37 -5.77 2.96
N ALA A 117 0.55 -7.00 3.46
CA ALA A 117 0.59 -8.19 2.61
C ALA A 117 -0.71 -8.37 1.82
N CYS A 118 -1.87 -8.15 2.46
CA CYS A 118 -3.17 -8.21 1.80
C CYS A 118 -3.32 -7.16 0.70
N PHE A 119 -2.96 -5.90 0.94
CA PHE A 119 -3.09 -4.83 -0.05
C PHE A 119 -2.17 -5.05 -1.26
N ILE A 120 -0.92 -5.47 -1.02
CA ILE A 120 0.00 -5.85 -2.10
C ILE A 120 -0.57 -7.02 -2.89
N GLY A 121 -1.08 -8.05 -2.22
CA GLY A 121 -1.70 -9.21 -2.88
C GLY A 121 -2.95 -8.86 -3.69
N LEU A 122 -3.79 -7.97 -3.17
CA LEU A 122 -4.98 -7.48 -3.88
C LEU A 122 -4.61 -6.67 -5.14
N GLY A 123 -3.47 -5.97 -5.10
CA GLY A 123 -2.91 -5.27 -6.26
C GLY A 123 -2.59 -6.16 -7.46
N HIS A 124 -2.39 -7.47 -7.27
CA HIS A 124 -2.21 -8.42 -8.37
C HIS A 124 -3.53 -8.83 -9.04
N ARG A 125 -4.66 -8.70 -8.34
CA ARG A 125 -5.94 -9.27 -8.75
C ARG A 125 -6.41 -8.80 -10.13
N PRO A 126 -6.24 -7.53 -10.54
CA PRO A 126 -6.60 -7.09 -11.88
C PRO A 126 -5.91 -7.85 -13.02
N ALA A 127 -4.69 -8.38 -12.80
CA ALA A 127 -3.95 -9.11 -13.82
C ALA A 127 -4.38 -10.58 -13.95
N ILE A 128 -4.88 -11.20 -12.88
CA ILE A 128 -5.17 -12.64 -12.83
C ILE A 128 -6.67 -12.93 -12.93
N ALA A 129 -7.49 -12.14 -12.23
CA ALA A 129 -8.93 -12.31 -12.14
C ALA A 129 -9.59 -10.95 -11.86
N PRO A 130 -9.77 -10.11 -12.91
CA PRO A 130 -10.36 -8.78 -12.78
C PRO A 130 -11.66 -8.82 -11.98
N CYS A 131 -11.81 -7.88 -11.04
CA CYS A 131 -13.01 -7.79 -10.23
C CYS A 131 -14.10 -7.02 -10.98
N ALA A 132 -15.24 -7.67 -11.25
CA ALA A 132 -16.36 -7.03 -11.94
C ALA A 132 -17.09 -5.98 -11.07
N ASP A 133 -16.94 -6.06 -9.74
CA ASP A 133 -17.60 -5.17 -8.78
C ASP A 133 -16.61 -4.81 -7.66
N ILE A 134 -15.80 -3.79 -7.93
CA ILE A 134 -14.73 -3.32 -7.03
C ILE A 134 -15.31 -2.78 -5.73
N GLU A 135 -16.43 -2.04 -5.81
CA GLU A 135 -17.11 -1.46 -4.64
C GLU A 135 -17.56 -2.55 -3.66
N LYS A 136 -18.21 -3.61 -4.16
CA LYS A 136 -18.60 -4.74 -3.30
C LYS A 136 -17.38 -5.48 -2.74
N ALA A 137 -16.34 -5.64 -3.54
CA ALA A 137 -15.12 -6.31 -3.10
C ALA A 137 -14.38 -5.50 -2.01
N SER A 138 -14.27 -4.18 -2.16
CA SER A 138 -13.63 -3.30 -1.18
C SER A 138 -14.42 -3.29 0.14
N GLN A 139 -15.75 -3.19 0.07
CA GLN A 139 -16.65 -3.27 1.23
C GLN A 139 -16.49 -4.60 1.99
N THR A 140 -16.46 -5.72 1.25
CA THR A 140 -16.35 -7.06 1.84
C THR A 140 -14.99 -7.26 2.51
N THR A 141 -13.91 -6.87 1.82
CA THR A 141 -12.56 -6.93 2.37
C THR A 141 -12.42 -6.06 3.61
N ALA A 142 -12.90 -4.81 3.58
CA ALA A 142 -12.86 -3.93 4.76
C ALA A 142 -13.62 -4.54 5.94
N THR A 143 -14.78 -5.14 5.70
CA THR A 143 -15.53 -5.85 6.75
C THR A 143 -14.71 -6.98 7.37
N LEU A 144 -14.03 -7.80 6.56
CA LEU A 144 -13.18 -8.89 7.05
C LEU A 144 -11.96 -8.38 7.83
N MET A 145 -11.35 -7.28 7.38
CA MET A 145 -10.21 -6.64 8.03
C MET A 145 -10.57 -5.94 9.34
N MET A 146 -11.79 -5.43 9.48
CA MET A 146 -12.30 -4.93 10.75
C MET A 146 -12.58 -6.07 11.73
N ARG A 147 -13.19 -7.16 11.24
CA ARG A 147 -13.46 -8.36 12.05
C ARG A 147 -12.22 -9.03 12.61
N SER A 148 -11.11 -9.01 11.88
CA SER A 148 -9.84 -9.55 12.41
C SER A 148 -9.29 -8.74 13.58
N LEU A 149 -9.67 -7.46 13.73
CA LEU A 149 -9.42 -6.65 14.92
C LEU A 149 -10.52 -6.80 15.98
N GLY A 150 -11.43 -7.77 15.87
CA GLY A 150 -12.57 -7.91 16.77
C GLY A 150 -13.57 -6.76 16.69
N LEU A 151 -13.58 -6.01 15.58
CA LEU A 151 -14.52 -4.94 15.30
C LEU A 151 -15.62 -5.47 14.35
N MET A 152 -16.88 -5.10 14.60
CA MET A 152 -18.10 -5.49 13.83
C MET A 152 -18.58 -6.94 13.97
#